data_AF-A0A2P6W9S1-F1
#
_entry.id   AF-A0A2P6W9S1-F1
#
_cell.length_a   1.000
_cell.length_b   1.000
_cell.length_c   1.000
_cell.angle_alpha   90.00
_cell.angle_beta   90.00
_cell.angle_gamma   90.00
#
_symmetry.space_group_name_H-M   'P 1'
#
loop_
_entity.id
_entity.type
_entity.pdbx_description
1 polymer ?
#
loop_
_entity_poly.entity_id
_entity_poly.type
_entity_poly.pdbx_seq_one_letter_code
_entity_poly.pdbx_strand_id
1 'polypeptide(L)'
;MKDEMPEDWEDSYSMLKKIHNEAEILTPFYDLHELCSIMGVQVPKREEVIGSIREKGYPVSRTHFSPTGFRTDAPIDDIKGIIRKQP
;
A
#
# COMPACT_ATOMS: atom_id res chain seq x y z
N MET A 1 -17.72 10.96 17.18
CA MET A 1 -18.07 10.31 15.89
C MET A 1 -17.88 8.80 15.93
N LYS A 2 -16.85 8.24 16.62
CA LYS A 2 -16.77 6.79 16.84
C LYS A 2 -17.75 6.28 17.91
N ASP A 3 -18.13 7.11 18.87
CA ASP A 3 -18.98 6.70 20.01
C ASP A 3 -20.45 6.40 19.68
N GLU A 4 -20.87 6.61 18.41
CA GLU A 4 -22.26 6.37 17.96
C GLU A 4 -22.35 5.30 16.85
N MET A 5 -21.24 4.67 16.45
CA MET A 5 -21.23 3.71 15.34
C MET A 5 -21.65 2.31 15.81
N PRO A 6 -22.66 1.67 15.17
CA PRO A 6 -23.00 0.28 15.47
C PRO A 6 -21.79 -0.64 15.30
N GLU A 7 -21.62 -1.60 16.21
CA GLU A 7 -20.53 -2.60 16.16
C GLU A 7 -20.53 -3.36 14.83
N ASP A 8 -21.73 -3.73 14.35
CA ASP A 8 -21.93 -4.43 13.06
C ASP A 8 -21.38 -3.69 11.84
N TRP A 9 -21.07 -2.40 11.95
CA TRP A 9 -20.55 -1.58 10.85
C TRP A 9 -19.03 -1.45 10.85
N GLU A 10 -18.33 -2.06 11.80
CA GLU A 10 -16.88 -1.95 11.91
C GLU A 10 -16.15 -2.37 10.62
N ASP A 11 -16.58 -3.49 10.01
CA ASP A 11 -16.01 -3.99 8.75
C ASP A 11 -16.25 -3.04 7.59
N SER A 12 -17.48 -2.51 7.48
CA SER A 12 -17.85 -1.54 6.44
C SER A 12 -17.03 -0.26 6.60
N TYR A 13 -16.87 0.23 7.83
CA TYR A 13 -16.06 1.41 8.12
C TYR A 13 -14.58 1.17 7.80
N SER A 14 -14.03 0.01 8.18
CA SER A 14 -12.65 -0.38 7.87
C SER A 14 -12.39 -0.42 6.36
N MET A 15 -13.33 -0.97 5.58
CA MET A 15 -13.27 -1.00 4.13
C MET A 15 -13.32 0.41 3.53
N LEU A 16 -14.31 1.22 3.91
CA LEU A 16 -14.48 2.59 3.43
C LEU A 16 -13.27 3.47 3.77
N LYS A 17 -12.70 3.30 4.96
CA LYS A 17 -11.48 4.01 5.37
C LYS A 17 -10.28 3.65 4.49
N LYS A 18 -10.13 2.38 4.09
CA LYS A 18 -9.08 1.98 3.13
C LYS A 18 -9.33 2.62 1.76
N ILE A 19 -10.57 2.55 1.25
CA ILE A 19 -10.97 3.13 -0.03
C ILE A 19 -10.71 4.65 -0.04
N HIS A 20 -11.07 5.36 1.03
CA HIS A 20 -10.82 6.78 1.16
C HIS A 20 -9.33 7.11 1.07
N ASN A 21 -8.49 6.42 1.84
CA ASN A 21 -7.04 6.66 1.84
C ASN A 21 -6.37 6.34 0.50
N GLU A 22 -6.83 5.33 -0.25
CA GLU A 22 -6.29 5.05 -1.59
C GLU A 22 -6.79 6.03 -2.65
N ALA A 23 -7.99 6.61 -2.50
CA ALA A 23 -8.57 7.53 -3.48
C ALA A 23 -7.83 8.86 -3.56
N GLU A 24 -7.12 9.24 -2.49
CA GLU A 24 -6.21 10.40 -2.46
C GLU A 24 -4.99 10.22 -3.39
N ILE A 25 -4.69 8.99 -3.81
CA ILE A 25 -3.56 8.67 -4.71
C ILE A 25 -4.11 8.26 -6.08
N LEU A 26 -3.91 9.13 -7.06
CA LEU A 26 -4.50 8.98 -8.40
C LEU A 26 -3.77 7.97 -9.29
N THR A 27 -2.54 7.59 -8.94
CA THR A 27 -1.80 6.56 -9.68
C THR A 27 -2.45 5.19 -9.55
N PRO A 28 -2.27 4.31 -10.56
CA PRO A 28 -2.62 2.90 -10.43
C PRO A 28 -1.90 2.25 -9.24
N PHE A 29 -2.37 1.08 -8.84
CA PHE A 29 -1.70 0.30 -7.79
C PHE A 29 -0.58 -0.57 -8.37
N TYR A 30 0.39 -0.89 -7.51
CA TYR A 30 1.38 -1.94 -7.72
C TYR A 30 1.07 -3.11 -6.81
N ASP A 31 1.27 -4.33 -7.30
CA ASP A 31 1.26 -5.53 -6.46
C ASP A 31 2.69 -5.92 -6.08
N LEU A 32 2.98 -6.04 -4.77
CA LEU A 32 4.32 -6.35 -4.28
C LEU A 32 4.80 -7.75 -4.72
N HIS A 33 3.92 -8.75 -4.71
CA HIS A 33 4.29 -10.12 -5.07
C HIS A 33 4.59 -10.21 -6.57
N GLU A 34 3.74 -9.60 -7.39
CA GLU A 34 3.96 -9.54 -8.84
C GLU A 34 5.26 -8.81 -9.18
N LEU A 35 5.50 -7.65 -8.54
CA LEU A 35 6.70 -6.87 -8.77
C LEU A 35 7.98 -7.64 -8.37
N CYS A 36 7.98 -8.34 -7.23
CA CYS A 36 9.09 -9.18 -6.81
C CYS A 36 9.30 -10.38 -7.74
N SER A 37 8.22 -11.01 -8.23
CA SER A 37 8.27 -12.10 -9.20
C SER A 37 8.94 -11.66 -10.52
N ILE A 38 8.53 -10.51 -11.06
CA ILE A 38 9.13 -9.91 -12.26
C ILE A 38 10.60 -9.55 -12.03
N MET A 39 10.94 -9.08 -10.84
CA MET A 39 12.32 -8.69 -10.48
C MET A 39 13.22 -9.87 -10.13
N GLY A 40 12.67 -11.07 -9.88
CA GLY A 40 13.42 -12.24 -9.43
C GLY A 40 14.00 -12.09 -8.03
N VAL A 41 13.32 -11.38 -7.12
CA VAL A 41 13.77 -11.13 -5.74
C VAL A 41 12.82 -11.75 -4.73
N GLN A 42 13.29 -11.94 -3.49
CA GLN A 42 12.42 -12.36 -2.40
C GLN A 42 11.41 -11.27 -2.07
N VAL A 43 10.23 -11.67 -1.58
CA VAL A 43 9.17 -10.75 -1.19
C VAL A 43 9.45 -10.23 0.22
N PRO A 44 9.76 -8.94 0.41
CA PRO A 44 9.95 -8.37 1.73
C PRO A 44 8.60 -8.16 2.43
N LYS A 45 8.62 -7.75 3.70
CA LYS A 45 7.37 -7.39 4.37
C LYS A 45 6.81 -6.12 3.74
N ARG A 46 5.53 -6.18 3.36
CA ARG A 46 4.84 -5.04 2.72
C ARG A 46 4.89 -3.79 3.59
N GLU A 47 4.74 -3.93 4.90
CA GLU A 47 4.76 -2.81 5.84
C GLU A 47 6.12 -2.10 5.86
N GLU A 48 7.23 -2.83 5.66
CA GLU A 48 8.58 -2.26 5.53
C GLU A 48 8.72 -1.47 4.22
N VAL A 49 8.23 -2.03 3.10
CA VAL A 49 8.21 -1.34 1.79
C VAL A 49 7.38 -0.05 1.86
N ILE A 50 6.16 -0.11 2.40
CA ILE A 50 5.28 1.06 2.58
C ILE A 50 5.93 2.09 3.51
N GLY A 51 6.57 1.65 4.59
CA GLY A 51 7.33 2.51 5.49
C GLY A 51 8.43 3.27 4.75
N SER A 52 9.29 2.57 4.01
CA SER A 52 10.38 3.19 3.25
C SER A 52 9.91 4.11 2.12
N ILE A 53 8.78 3.81 1.46
CA ILE A 53 8.19 4.72 0.46
C ILE A 53 7.75 6.02 1.15
N ARG A 54 7.10 5.92 2.31
CA ARG A 54 6.68 7.09 3.10
C ARG A 54 7.86 7.90 3.62
N GLU A 55 8.93 7.24 4.08
CA GLU A 55 10.16 7.89 4.55
C GLU A 55 10.88 8.67 3.44
N LYS A 56 10.78 8.21 2.18
CA LYS A 56 11.25 8.98 1.02
C LYS A 56 10.38 10.21 0.69
N GLY A 57 9.27 10.40 1.39
CA GLY A 57 8.36 11.54 1.20
C GLY A 57 7.28 11.31 0.14
N TYR A 58 7.12 10.09 -0.37
CA TYR A 58 6.06 9.78 -1.33
C TYR A 58 4.75 9.43 -0.60
N PRO A 59 3.60 9.89 -1.09
CA PRO A 59 2.31 9.41 -0.61
C PRO A 59 2.20 7.91 -0.91
N VAL A 60 1.71 7.14 0.06
CA VAL A 60 1.54 5.70 -0.10
C VAL A 60 0.39 5.19 0.76
N SER A 61 -0.47 4.40 0.13
CA SER A 61 -1.62 3.74 0.77
C SER A 61 -1.75 2.30 0.28
N ARG A 62 -2.32 1.43 1.12
CA ARG A 62 -2.74 0.09 0.68
C ARG A 62 -3.95 0.22 -0.23
N THR A 63 -4.12 -0.74 -1.15
CA THR A 63 -5.32 -0.79 -1.99
C THR A 63 -6.27 -1.92 -1.56
N HIS A 64 -7.58 -1.71 -1.73
CA HIS A 64 -8.60 -2.74 -1.59
C HIS A 64 -8.59 -3.77 -2.73
N PHE A 65 -7.96 -3.45 -3.87
CA PHE A 65 -7.90 -4.33 -5.05
C PHE A 65 -7.02 -5.57 -4.83
N SER A 66 -5.98 -5.47 -3.99
CA SER A 66 -5.07 -6.58 -3.73
C SER A 66 -4.64 -6.65 -2.27
N PRO A 67 -4.63 -7.85 -1.66
CA PRO A 67 -4.05 -8.09 -0.34
C PRO A 67 -2.56 -7.78 -0.24
N THR A 68 -1.84 -7.57 -1.35
CA THR A 68 -0.40 -7.24 -1.42
C THR A 68 -0.13 -5.95 -2.16
N GLY A 69 -1.19 -5.25 -2.57
CA GLY A 69 -1.10 -4.04 -3.36
C GLY A 69 -0.96 -2.75 -2.55
N PHE A 70 -0.36 -1.75 -3.19
CA PHE A 70 -0.27 -0.37 -2.70
C PHE A 70 -0.33 0.64 -3.85
N ARG A 71 -0.83 1.84 -3.57
CA ARG A 71 -0.76 3.00 -4.48
C ARG A 71 0.30 3.97 -3.97
N THR A 72 1.02 4.60 -4.89
CA THR A 72 1.99 5.64 -4.57
C THR A 72 2.32 6.47 -5.80
N ASP A 73 2.69 7.74 -5.61
CA ASP A 73 3.25 8.58 -6.68
C ASP A 73 4.77 8.40 -6.84
N ALA A 74 5.38 7.47 -6.08
CA ALA A 74 6.78 7.14 -6.22
C ALA A 74 7.08 6.60 -7.64
N PRO A 75 8.14 7.08 -8.31
CA PRO A 75 8.59 6.52 -9.56
C PRO A 75 8.93 5.02 -9.43
N ILE A 76 8.65 4.24 -10.47
CA ILE A 76 8.86 2.78 -10.44
C ILE A 76 10.30 2.38 -10.10
N ASP A 77 11.30 3.14 -10.54
CA ASP A 77 12.71 2.87 -10.22
C ASP A 77 13.02 3.07 -8.74
N ASP A 78 12.36 4.03 -8.10
CA ASP A 78 12.47 4.26 -6.66
C ASP A 78 11.83 3.11 -5.87
N ILE A 79 10.67 2.62 -6.32
CA ILE A 79 9.98 1.45 -5.72
C ILE A 79 10.88 0.21 -5.83
N LYS A 80 11.40 -0.09 -7.03
CA LYS A 80 12.33 -1.20 -7.26
C LYS A 80 13.59 -1.08 -6.40
N GLY A 81 14.13 0.14 -6.28
CA GLY A 81 15.28 0.45 -5.45
C GLY A 81 15.02 0.23 -3.96
N ILE A 82 13.82 0.54 -3.47
CA ILE A 82 13.40 0.26 -2.10
C ILE A 82 13.30 -1.25 -1.88
N ILE A 83 12.60 -1.98 -2.76
CA ILE A 83 12.40 -3.43 -2.63
C ILE A 83 13.74 -4.17 -2.54
N ARG A 84 14.72 -3.81 -3.39
CA ARG A 84 16.06 -4.43 -3.35
C ARG A 84 16.87 -4.15 -2.09
N LYS A 85 16.52 -3.11 -1.34
CA LYS A 85 17.19 -2.73 -0.09
C LYS A 85 16.55 -3.35 1.14
N GLN A 86 15.37 -3.95 0.99
CA GLN A 86 14.72 -4.69 2.08
C GLN A 86 15.48 -6.01 2.32
N PRO A 87 15.52 -6.48 3.57
CA PRO A 87 16.21 -7.71 3.95
C PRO A 87 15.57 -8.97 3.35
#